data_AF-A0AAP9RXI4-F1
#
_entry.id   AF-A0AAP9RXI4-F1
#
_cell.length_a   1.000
_cell.length_b   1.000
_cell.length_c   1.000
_cell.angle_alpha   90.00
_cell.angle_beta   90.00
_cell.angle_gamma   90.00
#
_symmetry.space_group_name_H-M   'P 1'
#
loop_
_entity.id
_entity.type
_entity.pdbx_description
1 polymer ?
#
loop_
_entity_poly.entity_id
_entity_poly.type
_entity_poly.pdbx_seq_one_letter_code
_entity_poly.pdbx_strand_id
1 'polypeptide(L)' 'MLLFPWWVYLCIVGIIFSAYKLMTTAKEEEKIDQAFIEKEGRIYIERMEKEKAKRMKRTLDEDQEQHEKSADSHSIA' A
#
# COMPACT_ATOMS: atom_id res chain seq x y z
N MET A 1 -17.72 -42.56 -40.35
CA MET A 1 -16.75 -41.45 -40.22
C MET A 1 -17.11 -40.66 -38.96
N LEU A 2 -16.89 -41.26 -37.78
CA LEU A 2 -17.15 -40.60 -36.50
C LEU A 2 -15.84 -39.91 -36.07
N LEU A 3 -15.92 -38.59 -36.09
CA LEU A 3 -14.87 -37.64 -35.81
C LEU A 3 -14.32 -37.87 -34.40
N PHE A 4 -13.02 -38.17 -34.35
CA PHE A 4 -12.12 -38.21 -33.21
C PHE A 4 -12.41 -39.20 -32.05
N PRO A 5 -11.36 -39.82 -31.49
CA PRO A 5 -11.47 -40.66 -30.29
C PRO A 5 -12.07 -39.94 -29.08
N TRP A 6 -12.77 -40.67 -28.20
CA TRP A 6 -13.41 -40.08 -27.01
C TRP A 6 -12.44 -39.32 -26.09
N TRP A 7 -11.17 -39.71 -26.06
CA TRP A 7 -10.16 -39.09 -25.21
C TRP A 7 -9.79 -37.67 -25.64
N VAL A 8 -10.02 -37.34 -26.92
CA VAL A 8 -9.81 -35.98 -27.45
C VAL A 8 -10.75 -34.99 -26.75
N TYR A 9 -11.97 -35.41 -26.43
CA TYR A 9 -12.91 -34.58 -25.67
C TYR A 9 -12.43 -34.33 -24.23
N LEU A 10 -11.82 -35.33 -23.57
CA LEU A 10 -11.19 -35.13 -22.26
C LEU A 10 -10.03 -34.14 -22.33
N CYS A 11 -9.20 -34.20 -23.38
CA CYS A 11 -8.14 -33.22 -23.59
C CYS A 11 -8.69 -31.81 -23.81
N ILE A 12 -9.73 -31.65 -24.64
CA ILE A 12 -10.36 -30.34 -24.90
C ILE A 12 -10.92 -29.74 -23.62
N VAL A 13 -11.62 -30.55 -22.81
CA VAL A 13 -12.13 -30.10 -21.50
C VAL A 13 -10.98 -29.67 -20.57
N GLY A 14 -9.87 -30.43 -20.55
CA GLY A 14 -8.68 -30.07 -19.79
C GLY A 14 -8.03 -28.76 -20.23
N ILE A 15 -7.96 -28.50 -21.54
CA ILE A 15 -7.42 -27.25 -22.10
C ILE A 15 -8.32 -26.06 -21.72
N ILE A 16 -9.63 -26.20 -21.87
CA ILE A 16 -10.59 -25.14 -21.51
C ILE A 16 -10.50 -24.83 -20.01
N PHE A 17 -10.41 -25.86 -19.16
CA PHE A 17 -10.27 -25.67 -17.71
C PHE A 17 -8.96 -24.96 -17.34
N SER A 18 -7.85 -25.34 -17.96
CA SER A 18 -6.55 -24.68 -17.76
C SER A 18 -6.59 -23.20 -18.17
N ALA A 19 -7.15 -22.90 -19.34
CA ALA A 19 -7.31 -21.53 -19.82
C ALA A 19 -8.22 -20.70 -18.91
N TYR A 20 -9.33 -21.28 -18.44
CA TYR A 20 -10.26 -20.61 -17.53
C TYR A 20 -9.62 -20.29 -16.17
N LYS A 21 -8.85 -21.23 -15.62
CA LYS A 21 -8.11 -21.03 -14.38
C LYS A 21 -7.06 -19.95 -14.52
N LEU A 22 -6.28 -19.95 -15.59
CA LEU A 22 -5.27 -18.91 -15.83
C LEU A 22 -5.90 -17.50 -15.86
N MET A 23 -7.04 -17.34 -16.55
CA MET A 23 -7.73 -16.05 -16.65
C MET A 23 -8.36 -15.59 -15.33
N THR A 24 -8.83 -16.54 -14.50
CA THR A 24 -9.47 -16.24 -13.21
C THR A 24 -8.44 -15.98 -12.12
N THR A 25 -7.39 -16.81 -12.06
CA THR A 25 -6.29 -16.69 -11.10
C THR A 25 -5.62 -15.33 -11.19
N ALA A 26 -5.37 -14.82 -12.40
CA ALA A 26 -4.78 -13.50 -12.60
C ALA A 26 -5.60 -12.37 -11.94
N LYS A 27 -6.93 -12.48 -11.90
CA LYS A 27 -7.83 -11.48 -11.28
C LYS A 27 -7.92 -11.60 -9.76
N GLU A 28 -7.71 -12.79 -9.23
CA GLU A 28 -7.75 -13.04 -7.79
C GLU A 28 -6.41 -12.66 -7.14
N GLU A 29 -5.30 -12.90 -7.84
CA GLU A 29 -3.96 -12.45 -7.44
C GLU A 29 -3.87 -10.91 -7.34
N GLU A 30 -4.46 -10.16 -8.27
CA GLU A 30 -4.46 -8.69 -8.25
C GLU A 30 -5.09 -8.11 -6.96
N LYS A 31 -6.16 -8.72 -6.46
CA LYS A 31 -6.83 -8.27 -5.22
C LYS A 31 -5.99 -8.58 -3.98
N ILE A 32 -5.30 -9.71 -3.97
CA ILE A 32 -4.44 -10.13 -2.87
C ILE A 32 -3.22 -9.20 -2.81
N ASP A 33 -2.59 -8.93 -3.95
CA ASP A 33 -1.47 -8.01 -4.06
C ASP A 33 -1.87 -6.61 -3.63
N GLN A 34 -3.02 -6.09 -4.07
CA GLN A 34 -3.46 -4.74 -3.71
C GLN A 34 -3.75 -4.61 -2.20
N ALA A 35 -4.33 -5.63 -1.57
CA ALA A 35 -4.53 -5.66 -0.13
C ALA A 35 -3.21 -5.73 0.66
N PHE A 36 -2.18 -6.35 0.09
CA PHE A 36 -0.83 -6.40 0.67
C PHE A 36 -0.08 -5.07 0.50
N ILE A 37 -0.11 -4.49 -0.71
CA ILE A 37 0.46 -3.17 -1.05
C ILE A 37 -0.08 -2.10 -0.10
N GLU A 38 -1.39 -2.10 0.18
CA GLU A 38 -1.99 -1.09 1.05
C GLU A 38 -1.58 -1.26 2.53
N LYS A 39 -1.38 -2.50 2.99
CA LYS A 39 -0.90 -2.76 4.36
C LYS A 39 0.55 -2.33 4.54
N GLU A 40 1.43 -2.66 3.60
CA GLU A 40 2.83 -2.23 3.67
C GLU A 40 2.99 -0.72 3.46
N GLY A 41 2.23 -0.14 2.52
CA GLY A 41 2.19 1.30 2.28
C GLY A 41 1.77 2.10 3.51
N ARG A 42 0.77 1.63 4.28
CA ARG A 42 0.37 2.24 5.54
C ARG A 42 1.49 2.26 6.58
N ILE A 43 2.22 1.15 6.74
CA ILE A 43 3.34 1.07 7.69
C ILE A 43 4.45 2.07 7.31
N TYR A 44 4.72 2.25 6.01
CA TYR A 44 5.72 3.20 5.54
C TYR A 44 5.29 4.66 5.79
N ILE A 45 4.04 5.01 5.44
CA ILE A 45 3.46 6.35 5.67
C ILE A 45 3.48 6.69 7.17
N GLU A 46 3.05 5.76 8.03
CA GLU A 46 3.00 5.98 9.48
C GLU A 46 4.39 6.27 10.06
N ARG A 47 5.45 5.60 9.58
CA ARG A 47 6.83 5.87 10.01
C ARG A 47 7.30 7.24 9.55
N MET A 48 7.04 7.61 8.30
CA MET A 48 7.39 8.93 7.77
C MET A 48 6.67 10.06 8.52
N GLU A 49 5.38 9.89 8.81
CA GLU A 49 4.61 10.87 9.58
C GLU A 49 5.15 11.04 10.99
N LYS A 50 5.52 9.96 11.68
CA LYS A 50 6.16 10.03 13.01
C LYS A 50 7.48 10.81 12.98
N GLU A 51 8.30 10.65 11.94
CA GLU A 51 9.53 11.41 11.80
C GLU A 51 9.27 12.88 11.46
N LYS A 52 8.32 13.16 10.55
CA LYS A 52 7.91 14.54 10.22
C LYS A 52 7.34 15.26 11.44
N ALA A 53 6.49 14.60 12.22
CA ALA A 53 5.88 15.16 13.43
C ALA A 53 6.94 15.52 14.49
N LYS A 54 8.00 14.70 14.64
CA LYS A 54 9.12 15.02 15.55
C LYS A 54 9.91 16.24 15.10
N ARG A 55 10.15 16.37 13.79
CA ARG A 55 10.84 17.54 13.22
C ARG A 55 10.00 18.81 13.39
N MET A 56 8.69 18.71 13.14
CA MET A 56 7.77 19.84 13.26
C MET A 56 7.57 20.27 14.72
N LYS A 57 7.49 19.33 15.67
CA LYS A 57 7.44 19.69 17.11
C LYS A 57 8.68 20.47 17.54
N ARG A 58 9.88 20.04 17.13
CA ARG A 58 11.12 20.74 17.46
C ARG A 58 11.10 22.19 16.96
N THR A 59 10.63 22.43 15.73
CA THR A 59 10.56 23.79 15.18
C THR A 59 9.51 24.65 15.88
N LEU A 60 8.36 24.08 16.26
CA LEU A 60 7.34 24.82 17.01
C LEU A 60 7.79 25.18 18.43
N ASP A 61 8.47 24.26 19.13
CA ASP A 61 8.97 24.51 20.48
C ASP A 61 10.06 25.61 20.47
N GLU A 62 10.94 25.61 19.45
CA GLU A 62 11.98 26.63 19.25
C GLU A 62 11.39 28.03 18.96
N ASP A 63 10.32 28.11 18.16
CA ASP A 63 9.63 29.37 17.84
C ASP A 63 8.87 29.94 19.06
N GLN A 64 8.28 29.08 19.89
CA GLN A 64 7.61 29.52 21.12
C GLN A 64 8.61 30.04 22.16
N GLU A 65 9.73 29.34 22.37
CA GLU A 65 10.77 29.79 23.30
C GLU A 65 11.39 31.12 22.88
N GLN A 66 11.61 31.34 21.57
CA GLN A 66 12.11 32.63 21.06
C GLN A 66 11.10 33.75 21.25
N HIS A 67 9.81 33.49 21.01
CA HIS A 67 8.77 34.50 21.14
C HIS A 67 8.54 34.87 22.62
N GLU A 68 8.61 33.91 23.53
CA GLU A 68 8.50 34.14 24.98
C GLU A 68 9.71 34.92 25.53
N LYS A 69 10.94 34.53 25.15
CA LYS A 69 12.15 35.28 25.55
C LYS A 69 12.19 36.71 25.02
N SER A 70 11.70 36.91 23.79
CA SER A 70 11.63 38.25 23.17
C SER A 70 10.59 39.14 23.85
N ALA A 71 9.44 38.58 24.22
CA ALA A 71 8.39 39.28 24.95
C ALA A 71 8.82 39.68 26.37
N ASP A 72 9.49 38.79 27.11
CA ASP A 72 10.00 39.09 28.46
C ASP A 72 11.11 40.15 28.43
N SER A 73 12.02 40.10 27.45
CA SER A 73 13.09 41.09 27.31
C SER A 73 12.56 42.50 27.03
N HIS A 74 11.44 42.62 26.30
CA HIS A 74 10.81 43.90 25.98
C HIS A 74 9.90 44.42 27.11
N SER A 75 9.44 43.56 28.03
CA SER A 75 8.65 43.98 29.19
C SER A 75 9.50 44.47 30.37
N ILE A 76 10.81 44.17 30.37
CA ILE A 76 11.74 44.52 31.45
C ILE A 76 12.47 45.86 31.19
N ALA A 77 12.42 46.40 29.96
CA ALA A 77 12.99 47.71 29.58
C ALA A 77 11.95 48.84 29.68
#